data_AF-A0A955BGN9-F1
#
_entry.id   AF-A0A955BGN9-F1
#
_cell.length_a   1.000
_cell.length_b   1.000
_cell.length_c   1.000
_cell.angle_alpha   90.00
_cell.angle_beta   90.00
_cell.angle_gamma   90.00
#
_symmetry.space_group_name_H-M   'P 1'
#
loop_
_entity.id
_entity.type
_entity.pdbx_description
1 polymer ?
#
loop_
_entity_poly.entity_id
_entity_poly.type
_entity_poly.pdbx_seq_one_letter_code
_entity_poly.pdbx_strand_id
1 'polypeptide(L)'
;DRCLLPHFLWRDFEDVIEETATSGMPIQLEWFAPHFEFRFPKIGEIVQRDVHLELRRAIEPWYVLGEESAGSYTARYVDSSVERMQVKVAGLVDSRHTVLCNGRVVPLHPTGTEGEFVAGVRYRAWQPPSCLHPTIPVDEPLVFDIVDTWMGRSIGGCRYYTGHPGGLNPESFPVNAYEAESRRASRFFKMGHTGGPVRVPPREENPRFPFTLDLRRLRQQNSQ
;
A
#
# COMPACT_ATOMS: atom_id res chain seq x y z
N ASP A 1 -5.11 11.14 7.55
CA ASP A 1 -4.67 10.32 6.39
C ASP A 1 -5.50 9.05 6.19
N ARG A 2 -6.18 8.52 7.21
CA ARG A 2 -7.01 7.30 7.12
C ARG A 2 -8.00 7.25 5.93
N CYS A 3 -8.63 8.37 5.56
CA CYS A 3 -9.61 8.43 4.46
C CYS A 3 -8.99 8.19 3.06
N LEU A 4 -7.65 8.10 2.98
CA LEU A 4 -6.96 7.68 1.76
C LEU A 4 -6.86 6.15 1.62
N LEU A 5 -7.27 5.40 2.65
CA LEU A 5 -7.23 3.95 2.68
C LEU A 5 -8.60 3.37 2.27
N PRO A 6 -8.63 2.34 1.40
CA PRO A 6 -9.84 1.69 0.92
C PRO A 6 -10.84 1.32 2.01
N HIS A 7 -10.37 0.79 3.15
CA HIS A 7 -11.25 0.35 4.24
C HIS A 7 -12.10 1.50 4.81
N PHE A 8 -11.46 2.61 5.18
CA PHE A 8 -12.17 3.74 5.78
C PHE A 8 -12.99 4.51 4.75
N LEU A 9 -12.50 4.59 3.50
CA LEU A 9 -13.26 5.23 2.43
C LEU A 9 -14.50 4.44 2.06
N TRP A 10 -14.42 3.10 2.02
CA TRP A 10 -15.58 2.26 1.74
C TRP A 10 -16.63 2.37 2.85
N ARG A 11 -16.20 2.38 4.11
CA ARG A 11 -17.09 2.60 5.26
C ARG A 11 -17.78 3.97 5.22
N ASP A 12 -17.05 5.02 4.89
CA ASP A 12 -17.62 6.36 4.70
C ASP A 12 -18.63 6.38 3.53
N PHE A 13 -18.34 5.62 2.48
CA PHE A 13 -19.25 5.47 1.35
C PHE A 13 -20.52 4.67 1.72
N GLU A 14 -20.42 3.65 2.57
CA GLU A 14 -21.59 2.94 3.14
C GLU A 14 -22.56 3.91 3.83
N ASP A 15 -22.03 4.83 4.64
CA ASP A 15 -22.83 5.85 5.31
C ASP A 15 -23.55 6.77 4.30
N VAL A 16 -22.89 7.16 3.20
CA VAL A 16 -23.51 7.94 2.10
C VAL A 16 -24.64 7.16 1.42
N ILE A 17 -24.43 5.87 1.16
CA ILE A 17 -25.47 5.00 0.58
C ILE A 17 -26.68 4.92 1.52
N GLU A 18 -26.45 4.76 2.82
CA GLU A 18 -27.52 4.75 3.82
C GLU A 18 -28.30 6.09 3.83
N GLU A 19 -27.62 7.23 3.79
CA GLU A 19 -28.25 8.55 3.75
C GLU A 19 -29.13 8.74 2.50
N THR A 20 -28.66 8.30 1.33
CA THR A 20 -29.45 8.37 0.08
C THR A 20 -30.71 7.51 0.14
N ALA A 21 -30.62 6.31 0.72
CA ALA A 21 -31.78 5.44 0.94
C ALA A 21 -32.78 6.08 1.90
N THR A 22 -32.31 6.67 3.00
CA THR A 22 -33.13 7.37 3.99
C THR A 22 -33.84 8.61 3.40
N SER A 23 -33.22 9.23 2.40
CA SER A 23 -33.75 10.37 1.64
C SER A 23 -34.73 9.99 0.52
N GLY A 24 -35.10 8.71 0.39
CA GLY A 24 -36.03 8.22 -0.63
C GLY A 24 -35.40 7.98 -2.00
N MET A 25 -34.07 7.94 -2.10
CA MET A 25 -33.32 7.62 -3.31
C MET A 25 -32.46 6.36 -3.10
N PRO A 26 -33.09 5.17 -2.93
CA PRO A 26 -32.36 3.96 -2.61
C PRO A 26 -31.43 3.53 -3.76
N ILE A 27 -30.15 3.43 -3.43
CA ILE A 27 -29.11 2.84 -4.28
C ILE A 27 -28.46 1.68 -3.51
N GLN A 28 -28.01 0.65 -4.22
CA GLN A 28 -27.38 -0.52 -3.60
C GLN A 28 -25.87 -0.36 -3.60
N LEU A 29 -25.24 -0.61 -2.44
CA LEU A 29 -23.79 -0.53 -2.27
C LEU A 29 -23.04 -1.48 -3.24
N GLU A 30 -23.62 -2.66 -3.50
CA GLU A 30 -23.03 -3.71 -4.33
C GLU A 30 -22.83 -3.26 -5.78
N TRP A 31 -23.62 -2.29 -6.26
CA TRP A 31 -23.44 -1.70 -7.60
C TRP A 31 -22.09 -1.00 -7.75
N PHE A 32 -21.47 -0.59 -6.64
CA PHE A 32 -20.18 0.08 -6.60
C PHE A 32 -19.00 -0.86 -6.35
N ALA A 33 -19.23 -2.15 -6.08
CA ALA A 33 -18.14 -3.11 -5.86
C ALA A 33 -17.14 -3.18 -7.04
N PRO A 34 -17.55 -3.17 -8.32
CA PRO A 34 -16.60 -3.10 -9.44
C PRO A 34 -15.79 -1.80 -9.47
N HIS A 35 -16.38 -0.68 -9.04
CA HIS A 35 -15.71 0.62 -8.97
C HIS A 35 -14.68 0.63 -7.85
N PHE A 36 -14.98 0.01 -6.71
CA PHE A 36 -14.04 -0.19 -5.63
C PHE A 36 -12.86 -1.06 -6.07
N GLU A 37 -13.12 -2.17 -6.76
CA GLU A 37 -12.07 -3.02 -7.31
C GLU A 37 -11.21 -2.31 -8.34
N PHE A 38 -11.82 -1.51 -9.22
CA PHE A 38 -11.08 -0.72 -10.20
C PHE A 38 -10.23 0.37 -9.53
N ARG A 39 -10.77 1.08 -8.52
CA ARG A 39 -10.08 2.18 -7.86
C ARG A 39 -8.97 1.72 -6.94
N PHE A 40 -9.16 0.57 -6.31
CA PHE A 40 -8.28 0.01 -5.29
C PHE A 40 -7.94 -1.44 -5.62
N PRO A 41 -7.32 -1.78 -6.76
CA PRO A 41 -7.15 -3.19 -7.12
C PRO A 41 -6.32 -3.94 -6.07
N LYS A 42 -6.74 -5.18 -5.80
CA LYS A 42 -5.98 -6.12 -4.98
C LYS A 42 -4.62 -6.39 -5.62
N ILE A 43 -3.56 -6.26 -4.82
CA ILE A 43 -2.19 -6.56 -5.24
C ILE A 43 -1.90 -8.04 -5.01
N GLY A 44 -2.28 -8.56 -3.86
CA GLY A 44 -2.07 -9.94 -3.49
C GLY A 44 -2.34 -10.20 -2.02
N GLU A 45 -2.28 -11.47 -1.63
CA GLU A 45 -2.51 -11.90 -0.26
C GLU A 45 -1.70 -13.13 0.10
N ILE A 46 -1.54 -13.33 1.40
CA ILE A 46 -1.03 -14.57 2.00
C ILE A 46 -1.88 -14.93 3.22
N VAL A 47 -1.87 -16.22 3.56
CA VAL A 47 -2.38 -16.72 4.83
C VAL A 47 -1.25 -17.47 5.50
N GLN A 48 -0.96 -17.13 6.75
CA GLN A 48 0.07 -17.80 7.53
C GLN A 48 -0.37 -17.92 8.99
N ARG A 49 -0.49 -19.16 9.48
CA ARG A 49 -0.93 -19.46 10.85
C ARG A 49 -2.21 -18.68 11.21
N ASP A 50 -3.21 -18.78 10.34
CA ASP A 50 -4.52 -18.14 10.47
C ASP A 50 -4.52 -16.60 10.43
N VAL A 51 -3.35 -15.97 10.23
CA VAL A 51 -3.25 -14.54 9.92
C VAL A 51 -3.34 -14.37 8.41
N HIS A 52 -4.42 -13.74 7.94
CA HIS A 52 -4.58 -13.30 6.57
C HIS A 52 -3.99 -11.90 6.42
N LEU A 53 -3.11 -11.70 5.44
CA LEU A 53 -2.56 -10.39 5.07
C LEU A 53 -2.88 -10.12 3.62
N GLU A 54 -3.63 -9.03 3.38
CA GLU A 54 -3.97 -8.52 2.05
C GLU A 54 -3.30 -7.17 1.80
N LEU A 55 -2.73 -7.05 0.60
CA LEU A 55 -2.23 -5.79 0.05
C LEU A 55 -3.17 -5.29 -1.04
N ARG A 56 -3.57 -4.03 -0.95
CA ARG A 56 -4.45 -3.37 -1.92
C ARG A 56 -3.91 -1.98 -2.25
N ARG A 57 -4.04 -1.51 -3.50
CA ARG A 57 -3.68 -0.10 -3.82
C ARG A 57 -4.57 0.85 -3.00
N ALA A 58 -4.01 2.01 -2.62
CA ALA A 58 -4.71 3.06 -1.90
C ALA A 58 -4.53 4.41 -2.61
N ILE A 59 -5.21 5.46 -2.13
CA ILE A 59 -5.09 6.79 -2.73
C ILE A 59 -3.78 7.44 -2.27
N GLU A 60 -2.96 7.88 -3.22
CA GLU A 60 -1.89 8.85 -2.95
C GLU A 60 -2.13 10.10 -3.80
N PRO A 61 -2.46 11.24 -3.18
CA PRO A 61 -2.58 12.50 -3.91
C PRO A 61 -1.20 12.96 -4.39
N TRP A 62 -1.05 13.12 -5.70
CA TRP A 62 0.19 13.65 -6.28
C TRP A 62 0.21 15.17 -6.22
N TYR A 63 1.35 15.72 -5.79
CA TYR A 63 1.54 17.16 -5.72
C TYR A 63 1.76 17.72 -7.12
N VAL A 64 1.09 18.85 -7.40
CA VAL A 64 1.35 19.63 -8.61
C VAL A 64 2.70 20.34 -8.43
N LEU A 65 3.57 20.21 -9.42
CA LEU A 65 4.87 20.87 -9.50
C LEU A 65 4.74 22.29 -10.08
N GLY A 66 5.83 23.05 -10.01
CA GLY A 66 5.92 24.35 -10.66
C GLY A 66 5.72 24.26 -12.18
N GLU A 67 5.40 25.40 -12.80
CA GLU A 67 5.35 25.49 -14.26
C GLU A 67 6.75 25.31 -14.86
N GLU A 68 6.85 24.41 -15.82
CA GLU A 68 8.07 24.17 -16.59
C GLU A 68 7.83 24.56 -18.05
N SER A 69 8.84 25.18 -18.67
CA SER A 69 8.82 25.46 -20.12
C SER A 69 9.00 24.15 -20.89
N ALA A 70 7.98 23.79 -21.67
CA ALA A 70 7.98 22.62 -22.54
C ALA A 70 7.93 23.09 -24.00
N GLY A 71 9.10 23.47 -24.54
CA GLY A 71 9.20 24.04 -25.89
C GLY A 71 8.43 25.36 -26.00
N SER A 72 7.41 25.41 -26.87
CA SER A 72 6.59 26.60 -27.10
C SER A 72 5.40 26.77 -26.12
N TYR A 73 5.22 25.85 -25.17
CA TYR A 73 4.15 25.93 -24.17
C TYR A 73 4.70 25.75 -22.75
N THR A 74 3.85 26.01 -21.76
CA THR A 74 4.14 25.76 -20.34
C THR A 74 3.32 24.57 -19.85
N ALA A 75 3.94 23.66 -19.12
CA ALA A 75 3.28 22.50 -18.51
C ALA A 75 3.38 22.56 -16.98
N ARG A 76 2.37 22.02 -16.29
CA ARG A 76 2.42 21.75 -14.85
C ARG A 76 2.41 20.24 -14.66
N TYR A 77 3.54 19.70 -14.25
CA TYR A 77 3.67 18.27 -13.97
C TYR A 77 3.11 17.93 -12.59
N VAL A 78 2.86 16.64 -12.37
CA VAL A 78 2.53 16.10 -11.05
C VAL A 78 3.62 15.14 -10.61
N ASP A 79 3.96 15.16 -9.33
CA ASP A 79 4.91 14.21 -8.77
C ASP A 79 4.25 12.83 -8.61
N SER A 80 4.41 12.01 -9.64
CA SER A 80 3.90 10.65 -9.70
C SER A 80 4.87 9.61 -9.13
N SER A 81 5.98 10.05 -8.50
CA SER A 81 7.01 9.15 -7.96
C SER A 81 6.54 8.34 -6.75
N VAL A 82 5.47 8.77 -6.07
CA VAL A 82 5.02 8.20 -4.80
C VAL A 82 3.70 7.46 -4.98
N GLU A 83 3.61 6.27 -4.39
CA GLU A 83 2.37 5.52 -4.30
C GLU A 83 2.05 5.18 -2.83
N ARG A 84 0.81 4.71 -2.63
CA ARG A 84 0.32 4.20 -1.36
C ARG A 84 -0.40 2.89 -1.57
N MET A 85 -0.23 1.99 -0.61
CA MET A 85 -1.05 0.80 -0.47
C MET A 85 -1.65 0.71 0.93
N GLN A 86 -2.73 -0.06 1.03
CA GLN A 86 -3.30 -0.52 2.26
C GLN A 86 -2.80 -1.93 2.56
N VAL A 87 -2.35 -2.12 3.80
CA VAL A 87 -2.14 -3.42 4.42
C VAL A 87 -3.37 -3.67 5.27
N LYS A 88 -4.11 -4.73 4.96
CA LYS A 88 -5.21 -5.23 5.79
C LYS A 88 -4.81 -6.58 6.35
N VAL A 89 -5.01 -6.79 7.63
CA VAL A 89 -4.78 -8.08 8.29
C VAL A 89 -6.03 -8.54 9.02
N ALA A 90 -6.29 -9.84 9.01
CA ALA A 90 -7.35 -10.48 9.77
C ALA A 90 -6.80 -11.72 10.50
N GLY A 91 -7.35 -12.02 11.68
CA GLY A 91 -6.86 -13.08 12.56
C GLY A 91 -5.59 -12.72 13.33
N LEU A 92 -5.20 -11.44 13.34
CA LEU A 92 -3.98 -10.97 14.01
C LEU A 92 -4.23 -10.72 15.50
N VAL A 93 -3.37 -11.27 16.37
CA VAL A 93 -3.39 -10.99 17.82
C VAL A 93 -2.47 -9.81 18.13
N ASP A 94 -3.03 -8.64 18.42
CA ASP A 94 -2.29 -7.36 18.59
C ASP A 94 -1.15 -7.42 19.62
N SER A 95 -1.38 -8.10 20.75
CA SER A 95 -0.38 -8.24 21.81
C SER A 95 0.80 -9.17 21.46
N ARG A 96 0.72 -9.88 20.34
CA ARG A 96 1.69 -10.93 19.95
C ARG A 96 2.27 -10.74 18.56
N HIS A 97 1.52 -10.17 17.64
CA HIS A 97 1.91 -10.11 16.24
C HIS A 97 2.02 -8.66 15.78
N THR A 98 2.95 -8.43 14.86
CA THR A 98 3.04 -7.16 14.15
C THR A 98 3.37 -7.42 12.69
N VAL A 99 3.15 -6.43 11.84
CA VAL A 99 3.57 -6.47 10.44
C VAL A 99 4.70 -5.48 10.25
N LEU A 100 5.79 -5.94 9.65
CA LEU A 100 6.88 -5.08 9.18
C LEU A 100 6.77 -4.88 7.67
N CYS A 101 7.16 -3.70 7.21
CA CYS A 101 7.46 -3.43 5.80
C CYS A 101 8.90 -2.90 5.73
N ASN A 102 9.77 -3.58 4.98
CA ASN A 102 11.20 -3.28 4.88
C ASN A 102 11.86 -3.13 6.27
N GLY A 103 11.52 -4.04 7.19
CA GLY A 103 12.03 -4.05 8.56
C GLY A 103 11.41 -3.02 9.51
N ARG A 104 10.47 -2.18 9.05
CA ARG A 104 9.87 -1.10 9.83
C ARG A 104 8.42 -1.42 10.19
N VAL A 105 8.00 -1.08 11.41
CA VAL A 105 6.66 -1.41 11.92
C VAL A 105 5.59 -0.68 11.11
N VAL A 106 4.66 -1.45 10.54
CA VAL A 106 3.46 -0.91 9.91
C VAL A 106 2.50 -0.48 11.02
N PRO A 107 2.02 0.78 11.03
CA PRO A 107 1.20 1.33 12.11
C PRO A 107 -0.25 0.83 11.99
N LEU A 108 -0.49 -0.45 12.28
CA LEU A 108 -1.80 -1.08 12.26
C LEU A 108 -2.77 -0.39 13.23
N HIS A 109 -4.01 -0.21 12.78
CA HIS A 109 -5.14 0.31 13.56
C HIS A 109 -6.32 -0.65 13.47
N PRO A 110 -7.08 -0.87 14.55
CA PRO A 110 -8.22 -1.76 14.54
C PRO A 110 -9.34 -1.20 13.65
N THR A 111 -10.08 -2.09 13.00
CA THR A 111 -11.24 -1.71 12.15
C THR A 111 -12.58 -1.69 12.90
N GLY A 112 -12.60 -2.26 14.11
CA GLY A 112 -13.79 -2.54 14.90
C GLY A 112 -14.22 -4.02 14.85
N THR A 113 -13.69 -4.79 13.90
CA THR A 113 -13.79 -6.25 13.88
C THR A 113 -12.64 -6.85 14.67
N GLU A 114 -12.92 -7.81 15.56
CA GLU A 114 -11.89 -8.45 16.37
C GLU A 114 -10.83 -9.14 15.50
N GLY A 115 -9.56 -8.90 15.82
CA GLY A 115 -8.43 -9.47 15.07
C GLY A 115 -8.21 -8.86 13.67
N GLU A 116 -8.98 -7.83 13.30
CA GLU A 116 -8.83 -7.13 12.01
C GLU A 116 -8.21 -5.75 12.18
N PHE A 117 -7.15 -5.50 11.40
CA PHE A 117 -6.41 -4.24 11.44
C PHE A 117 -6.07 -3.74 10.04
N VAL A 118 -5.86 -2.43 9.93
CA VAL A 118 -5.55 -1.76 8.68
C VAL A 118 -4.50 -0.67 8.88
N ALA A 119 -3.65 -0.49 7.88
CA ALA A 119 -2.70 0.63 7.80
C ALA A 119 -2.35 0.95 6.34
N GLY A 120 -1.78 2.13 6.14
CA GLY A 120 -1.14 2.54 4.90
C GLY A 120 0.37 2.30 4.92
N VAL A 121 0.91 1.97 3.75
CA VAL A 121 2.35 2.11 3.45
C VAL A 121 2.48 3.03 2.26
N ARG A 122 3.21 4.13 2.45
CA ARG A 122 3.58 5.09 1.40
C ARG A 122 5.04 4.88 1.04
N TYR A 123 5.33 4.86 -0.25
CA TYR A 123 6.64 4.48 -0.76
C TYR A 123 6.90 5.17 -2.11
N ARG A 124 8.17 5.34 -2.47
CA ARG A 124 8.58 5.80 -3.80
C ARG A 124 8.55 4.62 -4.77
N ALA A 125 7.65 4.68 -5.75
CA ALA A 125 7.44 3.61 -6.71
C ALA A 125 8.38 3.68 -7.93
N TRP A 126 8.79 4.88 -8.33
CA TRP A 126 9.74 5.14 -9.41
C TRP A 126 10.35 6.54 -9.26
N GLN A 127 11.28 6.92 -10.12
CA GLN A 127 11.98 8.21 -10.05
C GLN A 127 11.91 8.93 -11.41
N PRO A 128 10.93 9.83 -11.61
CA PRO A 128 10.88 10.66 -12.80
C PRO A 128 12.04 11.66 -12.84
N PRO A 129 12.40 12.18 -14.03
CA PRO A 129 13.36 13.28 -14.16
C PRO A 129 12.97 14.50 -13.31
N SER A 130 11.67 14.81 -13.24
CA SER A 130 11.10 15.86 -12.40
C SER A 130 10.24 15.25 -11.28
N CYS A 131 10.69 15.34 -10.03
CA CYS A 131 9.93 14.94 -8.84
C CYS A 131 10.37 15.71 -7.59
N LEU A 132 9.52 15.74 -6.56
CA LEU A 132 9.92 16.29 -5.27
C LEU A 132 10.91 15.33 -4.61
N HIS A 133 11.88 15.86 -3.86
CA HIS A 133 12.89 15.07 -3.15
C HIS A 133 13.64 14.08 -4.06
N PRO A 134 14.33 14.54 -5.11
CA PRO A 134 14.97 13.67 -6.10
C PRO A 134 16.10 12.80 -5.53
N THR A 135 16.60 13.07 -4.33
CA THR A 135 17.65 12.28 -3.66
C THR A 135 17.12 11.04 -2.93
N ILE A 136 15.79 10.88 -2.81
CA ILE A 136 15.18 9.70 -2.20
C ILE A 136 15.07 8.60 -3.28
N PRO A 137 15.68 7.43 -3.11
CA PRO A 137 15.62 6.37 -4.11
C PRO A 137 14.28 5.60 -4.05
N VAL A 138 14.03 4.80 -5.08
CA VAL A 138 12.89 3.89 -5.19
C VAL A 138 12.89 2.87 -4.04
N ASP A 139 11.70 2.59 -3.51
CA ASP A 139 11.45 1.60 -2.47
C ASP A 139 11.04 0.28 -3.12
N GLU A 140 12.02 -0.48 -3.60
CA GLU A 140 11.78 -1.77 -4.28
C GLU A 140 12.87 -2.81 -3.94
N PRO A 141 12.50 -4.08 -3.66
CA PRO A 141 11.14 -4.55 -3.40
C PRO A 141 10.60 -4.02 -2.05
N LEU A 142 9.28 -4.02 -1.93
CA LEU A 142 8.61 -3.94 -0.64
C LEU A 142 8.51 -5.36 -0.08
N VAL A 143 9.08 -5.58 1.10
CA VAL A 143 9.12 -6.86 1.80
C VAL A 143 8.26 -6.74 3.04
N PHE A 144 7.20 -7.55 3.11
CA PHE A 144 6.31 -7.62 4.24
C PHE A 144 6.58 -8.88 5.06
N ASP A 145 6.70 -8.72 6.37
CA ASP A 145 6.91 -9.80 7.33
C ASP A 145 5.81 -9.74 8.40
N ILE A 146 5.13 -10.86 8.63
CA ILE A 146 4.29 -11.06 9.81
C ILE A 146 5.22 -11.60 10.89
N VAL A 147 5.39 -10.87 11.98
CA VAL A 147 6.35 -11.19 13.04
C VAL A 147 5.61 -11.58 14.31
N ASP A 148 6.01 -12.71 14.89
CA ASP A 148 5.62 -13.10 16.24
C ASP A 148 6.63 -12.47 17.23
N THR A 149 6.15 -11.51 18.02
CA THR A 149 6.98 -10.73 18.95
C THR A 149 7.36 -11.53 20.19
N TRP A 150 6.59 -12.57 20.54
CA TRP A 150 6.90 -13.44 21.68
C TRP A 150 8.03 -14.42 21.34
N MET A 151 8.00 -14.97 20.13
CA MET A 151 9.07 -15.82 19.61
C MET A 151 10.23 -15.04 18.98
N GLY A 152 10.07 -13.74 18.72
CA GLY A 152 11.07 -12.89 18.09
C GLY A 152 11.46 -13.33 16.68
N ARG A 153 10.50 -13.78 15.86
CA ARG A 153 10.76 -14.27 14.50
C ARG A 153 9.66 -13.94 13.51
N SER A 154 10.04 -13.81 12.24
CA SER A 154 9.07 -13.78 11.15
C SER A 154 8.41 -15.15 11.01
N ILE A 155 7.07 -15.17 10.94
CA ILE A 155 6.27 -16.39 10.78
C ILE A 155 5.85 -16.60 9.33
N GLY A 156 5.91 -15.56 8.49
CA GLY A 156 5.63 -15.58 7.06
C GLY A 156 5.58 -14.16 6.50
N GLY A 157 5.29 -14.02 5.21
CA GLY A 157 5.29 -12.72 4.56
C GLY A 157 5.34 -12.80 3.04
N CYS A 158 5.42 -11.66 2.38
CA CYS A 158 5.36 -11.53 0.92
C CYS A 158 6.29 -10.43 0.41
N ARG A 159 6.51 -10.42 -0.91
CA ARG A 159 7.19 -9.32 -1.62
C ARG A 159 6.29 -8.69 -2.65
N TYR A 160 6.44 -7.39 -2.83
CA TYR A 160 5.84 -6.63 -3.91
C TYR A 160 6.90 -5.80 -4.64
N TYR A 161 6.84 -5.84 -5.96
CA TYR A 161 7.68 -5.06 -6.87
C TYR A 161 6.82 -3.97 -7.52
N THR A 162 7.37 -2.78 -7.64
CA THR A 162 6.64 -1.64 -8.22
C THR A 162 6.63 -1.75 -9.75
N GLY A 163 7.74 -2.26 -10.31
CA GLY A 163 7.88 -2.70 -11.70
C GLY A 163 8.00 -4.23 -11.83
N HIS A 164 8.29 -4.71 -13.04
CA HIS A 164 8.57 -6.12 -13.23
C HIS A 164 9.90 -6.50 -12.54
N PRO A 165 9.99 -7.58 -11.74
CA PRO A 165 11.19 -7.94 -10.97
C PRO A 165 12.46 -8.13 -11.82
N GLY A 166 12.29 -8.51 -13.09
CA GLY A 166 13.38 -8.65 -14.06
C GLY A 166 13.81 -7.34 -14.75
N GLY A 167 13.29 -6.18 -14.33
CA GLY A 167 13.60 -4.85 -14.91
C GLY A 167 12.97 -4.58 -16.29
N LEU A 168 12.36 -5.59 -16.91
CA LEU A 168 11.69 -5.49 -18.21
C LEU A 168 10.27 -4.96 -18.04
N ASN A 169 10.14 -3.63 -17.96
CA ASN A 169 8.83 -3.02 -18.12
C ASN A 169 8.43 -3.05 -19.60
N PRO A 170 7.21 -3.51 -19.95
CA PRO A 170 6.78 -3.56 -21.34
C PRO A 170 6.72 -2.16 -21.95
N GLU A 171 7.28 -2.00 -23.16
CA GLU A 171 7.21 -0.73 -23.92
C GLU A 171 5.83 -0.49 -24.53
N SER A 172 5.01 -1.54 -24.64
CA SER A 172 3.68 -1.50 -25.24
C SER A 172 2.57 -1.57 -24.20
N PHE A 173 1.44 -0.96 -24.53
CA PHE A 173 0.20 -1.16 -23.80
C PHE A 173 -0.21 -2.65 -23.82
N PRO A 174 -0.88 -3.15 -22.76
CA PRO A 174 -1.39 -4.51 -22.77
C PRO A 174 -2.43 -4.67 -23.88
N VAL A 175 -2.35 -5.77 -24.62
CA VAL A 175 -3.24 -6.06 -25.75
C VAL A 175 -4.67 -6.37 -25.29
N ASN A 176 -4.83 -6.82 -24.05
CA ASN A 176 -6.12 -7.09 -23.43
C ASN A 176 -6.05 -7.06 -21.89
N ALA A 177 -7.20 -7.23 -21.24
CA ALA A 177 -7.31 -7.23 -19.78
C ALA A 177 -6.53 -8.38 -19.11
N TYR A 178 -6.46 -9.55 -19.73
CA TYR A 178 -5.76 -10.72 -19.20
C TYR A 178 -4.24 -10.51 -19.15
N GLU A 179 -3.67 -9.91 -20.20
CA GLU A 179 -2.26 -9.54 -20.20
C GLU A 179 -1.97 -8.46 -19.14
N ALA A 180 -2.84 -7.45 -19.03
CA ALA A 180 -2.70 -6.43 -18.00
C ALA A 180 -2.74 -7.02 -16.58
N GLU A 181 -3.60 -8.02 -16.35
CA GLU A 181 -3.69 -8.75 -15.09
C GLU A 181 -2.45 -9.60 -14.82
N SER A 182 -1.96 -10.33 -15.81
CA SER A 182 -0.71 -11.12 -15.70
C SER A 182 0.51 -10.24 -15.38
N ARG A 183 0.61 -9.06 -16.02
CA ARG A 183 1.62 -8.03 -15.71
C ARG A 183 1.48 -7.45 -14.30
N ARG A 184 0.29 -7.48 -13.69
CA ARG A 184 0.11 -7.11 -12.27
C ARG A 184 0.46 -8.27 -11.34
N ALA A 185 0.02 -9.48 -11.64
CA ALA A 185 0.26 -10.67 -10.83
C ALA A 185 1.76 -11.00 -10.68
N SER A 186 2.55 -10.80 -11.75
CA SER A 186 4.00 -11.00 -11.74
C SER A 186 4.78 -10.09 -10.78
N ARG A 187 4.14 -9.05 -10.22
CA ARG A 187 4.73 -8.13 -9.25
C ARG A 187 4.61 -8.58 -7.80
N PHE A 188 3.79 -9.58 -7.51
CA PHE A 188 3.53 -10.03 -6.15
C PHE A 188 4.00 -11.48 -5.94
N PHE A 189 4.79 -11.68 -4.88
CA PHE A 189 5.31 -12.99 -4.51
C PHE A 189 4.83 -13.34 -3.11
N LYS A 190 4.19 -14.50 -2.97
CA LYS A 190 3.75 -15.07 -1.68
C LYS A 190 4.91 -15.62 -0.82
N MET A 191 6.15 -15.35 -1.21
CA MET A 191 7.38 -15.83 -0.60
C MET A 191 8.46 -14.74 -0.66
N GLY A 192 9.63 -15.00 -0.06
CA GLY A 192 10.74 -14.05 -0.06
C GLY A 192 10.68 -13.00 1.06
N HIS A 193 9.80 -13.14 2.04
CA HIS A 193 9.94 -12.36 3.27
C HIS A 193 11.28 -12.61 3.96
N THR A 194 11.67 -11.76 4.91
CA THR A 194 13.01 -11.80 5.54
C THR A 194 13.30 -13.17 6.17
N GLY A 195 12.31 -13.74 6.86
CA GLY A 195 12.41 -15.04 7.52
C GLY A 195 13.33 -15.03 8.74
N GLY A 196 13.27 -16.09 9.54
CA GLY A 196 14.16 -16.27 10.70
C GLY A 196 13.92 -15.29 11.86
N PRO A 197 14.88 -15.18 12.79
CA PRO A 197 14.81 -14.25 13.92
C PRO A 197 14.71 -12.79 13.46
N VAL A 198 13.80 -12.03 14.05
CA VAL A 198 13.56 -10.63 13.71
C VAL A 198 13.49 -9.80 14.98
N ARG A 199 14.33 -8.78 15.08
CA ARG A 199 14.23 -7.75 16.11
C ARG A 199 13.27 -6.67 15.62
N VAL A 200 12.11 -6.58 16.26
CA VAL A 200 11.12 -5.55 15.96
C VAL A 200 11.63 -4.19 16.45
N PRO A 201 11.81 -3.19 15.57
CA PRO A 201 12.18 -1.85 16.01
C PRO A 201 10.97 -1.15 16.66
N PRO A 202 11.18 -0.04 17.40
CA PRO A 202 10.08 0.78 17.88
C PRO A 202 9.18 1.25 16.74
N ARG A 203 7.87 1.35 17.00
CA ARG A 203 6.92 1.94 16.06
C ARG A 203 7.27 3.41 15.82
N GLU A 204 7.29 3.80 14.55
CA GLU A 204 7.48 5.20 14.18
C GLU A 204 6.21 6.01 14.39
N GLU A 205 6.35 7.15 15.06
CA GLU A 205 5.26 8.08 15.25
C GLU A 205 5.27 9.17 14.18
N ASN A 206 4.11 9.38 13.55
CA ASN A 206 3.90 10.44 12.58
C ASN A 206 2.56 11.13 12.83
N PRO A 207 2.51 12.22 13.62
CA PRO A 207 1.26 12.89 13.94
C PRO A 207 0.47 13.38 12.72
N ARG A 208 1.15 13.68 11.60
CA ARG A 208 0.51 14.12 10.35
C ARG A 208 -0.09 12.95 9.54
N PHE A 209 0.50 11.76 9.65
CA PHE A 209 0.04 10.56 8.95
C PHE A 209 0.01 9.35 9.91
N PRO A 210 -0.85 9.35 10.93
CA PRO A 210 -0.83 8.33 11.99
C PRO A 210 -1.23 6.93 11.50
N PHE A 211 -1.93 6.83 10.37
CA PHE A 211 -2.34 5.56 9.76
C PHE A 211 -1.34 5.05 8.73
N THR A 212 -0.20 5.73 8.51
CA THR A 212 0.68 5.43 7.39
C THR A 212 2.14 5.37 7.78
N LEU A 213 2.79 4.26 7.44
CA LEU A 213 4.25 4.18 7.37
C LEU A 213 4.73 4.85 6.08
N ASP A 214 5.52 5.93 6.19
CA ASP A 214 6.14 6.58 5.02
C ASP A 214 7.60 6.11 4.88
N LEU A 215 7.85 5.23 3.91
CA LEU A 215 9.16 4.61 3.71
C LEU A 215 10.25 5.61 3.29
N ARG A 216 9.85 6.77 2.78
CA ARG A 216 10.75 7.86 2.39
C ARG A 216 11.36 8.57 3.60
N ARG A 217 10.75 8.45 4.77
CA ARG A 217 11.25 9.01 6.03
C ARG A 217 12.22 8.04 6.70
N LEU A 218 13.13 8.59 7.52
CA LEU A 218 13.98 7.82 8.43
C LEU A 218 14.68 6.63 7.76
N ARG A 219 15.14 6.80 6.52
CA ARG A 219 15.94 5.78 5.84
C ARG A 219 17.22 5.62 6.65
N GLN A 220 17.40 4.47 7.27
CA GLN A 220 18.71 4.10 7.79
C GLN A 220 19.63 4.09 6.58
N GLN A 221 20.69 4.89 6.60
CA GLN A 221 21.78 4.71 5.66
C GLN A 221 22.30 3.31 5.94
N ASN A 222 21.92 2.33 5.14
CA ASN A 222 22.67 1.09 5.06
C ASN A 222 24.04 1.52 4.53
N SER A 223 24.99 1.74 5.44
CA SER A 223 26.40 1.77 5.13
C SER A 223 26.68 0.48 4.37
N GLN A 224 27.03 0.61 3.09
CA GLN A 224 27.65 -0.47 2.34
C GLN A 224 28.92 -0.92 3.04
#